data_AF-A0A2G0YB61-F1
#
_entry.id   AF-A0A2G0YB61-F1
#
_cell.length_a   1.000
_cell.length_b   1.000
_cell.length_c   1.000
_cell.angle_alpha   90.00
_cell.angle_beta   90.00
_cell.angle_gamma   90.00
#
_symmetry.space_group_name_H-M   'P 1'
#
loop_
_entity.id
_entity.type
_entity.pdbx_description
1 polymer ?
#
loop_
_entity_poly.entity_id
_entity_poly.type
_entity_poly.pdbx_seq_one_letter_code
_entity_poly.pdbx_strand_id
1 'polypeptide(L)'
;MTYILKTSIKNDVTGLQKPIKYFSDVEHGLAVRVGADMNYNGLLTKNPFKASSYKVLSYEDTPYDLDYLNEFVDKDLVKKQRAEKKKKKIEDGFASGRNCTLFENLRLWAYSNWHRCHQTELRSNILEQAMEFNTFECQLGTREVETIANSVYRFITRHFSIERLNELKSDRAKQSRKKSSANLIYIDGKPWEDEGIPKRTYYYRKENNVDADRSVESQDKPWEKMNMSRRTYYRKKSQGLIEINF
;
A
#
# COMPACT_ATOMS: atom_id res chain seq x y z
N MET A 1 -19.23 -1.86 -28.87
CA MET A 1 -18.43 -1.04 -29.80
C MET A 1 -17.33 -1.94 -30.32
N THR A 2 -17.20 -2.15 -31.63
CA THR A 2 -16.19 -3.08 -32.18
C THR A 2 -15.18 -2.26 -32.95
N TYR A 3 -13.92 -2.30 -32.52
CA TYR A 3 -12.77 -1.71 -33.19
C TYR A 3 -11.59 -2.67 -33.06
N ILE A 4 -10.61 -2.53 -33.94
CA ILE A 4 -9.38 -3.33 -33.92
C ILE A 4 -8.24 -2.38 -33.55
N LEU A 5 -7.35 -2.81 -32.65
CA LEU A 5 -6.14 -2.05 -32.32
C LEU A 5 -4.99 -2.46 -33.24
N LYS A 6 -4.24 -1.47 -33.73
CA LYS A 6 -3.02 -1.67 -34.52
C LYS A 6 -1.95 -2.40 -33.74
N THR A 7 -1.78 -2.04 -32.46
CA THR A 7 -0.92 -2.75 -31.51
C THR A 7 -1.79 -3.49 -30.51
N SER A 8 -1.74 -4.83 -30.53
CA SER A 8 -2.53 -5.66 -29.61
C SER A 8 -2.02 -5.56 -28.17
N ILE A 9 -2.94 -5.65 -27.22
CA ILE A 9 -2.64 -5.55 -25.79
C ILE A 9 -2.87 -6.90 -25.15
N LYS A 10 -1.80 -7.44 -24.55
CA LYS A 10 -1.83 -8.76 -23.94
C LYS A 10 -2.61 -8.71 -22.62
N ASN A 11 -3.82 -9.27 -22.61
CA ASN A 11 -4.67 -9.36 -21.44
C ASN A 11 -4.56 -10.75 -20.79
N ASP A 12 -3.37 -11.09 -20.30
CA ASP A 12 -3.11 -12.33 -19.56
C ASP A 12 -2.33 -12.07 -18.27
N VAL A 13 -2.09 -13.12 -17.48
CA VAL A 13 -1.39 -13.03 -16.19
C VAL A 13 0.07 -12.55 -16.33
N THR A 14 0.65 -12.68 -17.52
CA THR A 14 2.02 -12.26 -17.82
C THR A 14 2.08 -10.88 -18.48
N GLY A 15 0.93 -10.27 -18.73
CA GLY A 15 0.78 -8.99 -19.40
C GLY A 15 1.29 -7.84 -18.56
N LEU A 16 1.81 -6.81 -19.24
CA LEU A 16 2.24 -5.59 -18.58
C LEU A 16 1.01 -4.82 -18.06
N GLN A 17 1.01 -4.55 -16.76
CA GLN A 17 -0.11 -3.87 -16.09
C GLN A 17 -0.34 -2.43 -16.60
N LYS A 18 0.72 -1.73 -17.01
CA LYS A 18 0.61 -0.34 -17.49
C LYS A 18 -0.21 -0.25 -18.81
N PRO A 19 0.11 -1.00 -19.88
CA PRO A 19 -0.72 -1.08 -21.07
C PRO A 19 -2.17 -1.50 -20.82
N ILE A 20 -2.38 -2.51 -19.97
CA ILE A 20 -3.74 -2.99 -19.65
C ILE A 20 -4.56 -1.86 -19.02
N LYS A 21 -4.00 -1.17 -18.03
CA LYS A 21 -4.68 -0.03 -17.38
C LYS A 21 -4.98 1.10 -18.36
N TYR A 22 -4.01 1.45 -19.21
CA TYR A 22 -4.20 2.50 -20.20
C TYR A 22 -5.32 2.15 -21.18
N PHE A 23 -5.34 0.92 -21.68
CA PHE A 23 -6.42 0.41 -22.53
C PHE A 23 -7.78 0.48 -21.82
N SER A 24 -7.88 -0.01 -20.59
CA SER A 24 -9.12 0.02 -19.81
C SER A 24 -9.61 1.45 -19.56
N ASP A 25 -8.71 2.41 -19.32
CA ASP A 25 -9.08 3.83 -19.16
C ASP A 25 -9.61 4.44 -20.46
N VAL A 26 -9.01 4.10 -21.61
CA VAL A 26 -9.49 4.56 -22.94
C VAL A 26 -10.84 3.93 -23.27
N GLU A 27 -10.98 2.62 -23.08
CA GLU A 27 -12.24 1.91 -23.30
C GLU A 27 -13.36 2.47 -22.40
N HIS A 28 -13.04 2.75 -21.12
CA HIS A 28 -13.94 3.44 -20.20
C HIS A 28 -14.36 4.81 -20.75
N GLY A 29 -13.39 5.63 -21.14
CA GLY A 29 -13.65 6.98 -21.63
C GLY A 29 -14.55 6.99 -22.87
N LEU A 30 -14.31 6.08 -23.81
CA LEU A 30 -15.15 5.91 -24.98
C LEU A 30 -16.55 5.44 -24.62
N ALA A 31 -16.67 4.43 -23.74
CA ALA A 31 -17.96 3.96 -23.25
C ALA A 31 -18.77 5.09 -22.60
N VAL A 32 -18.11 5.95 -21.81
CA VAL A 32 -18.74 7.10 -21.14
C VAL A 32 -19.24 8.10 -22.18
N ARG A 33 -18.39 8.43 -23.15
CA ARG A 33 -18.72 9.39 -24.21
C ARG A 33 -19.91 8.96 -25.06
N VAL A 34 -19.99 7.68 -25.43
CA VAL A 34 -21.08 7.18 -26.29
C VAL A 34 -22.32 6.76 -25.50
N GLY A 35 -22.31 6.89 -24.16
CA GLY A 35 -23.40 6.42 -23.31
C GLY A 35 -23.60 4.91 -23.38
N ALA A 36 -22.53 4.13 -23.55
CA ALA A 36 -22.60 2.68 -23.59
C ALA A 36 -23.04 2.11 -22.24
N ASP A 37 -23.62 0.90 -22.29
CA ASP A 37 -23.89 0.12 -21.09
C ASP A 37 -22.57 -0.27 -20.40
N MET A 38 -22.34 0.33 -19.22
CA MET A 38 -21.16 0.13 -18.39
C MET A 38 -21.08 -1.27 -17.78
N ASN A 39 -22.19 -2.01 -17.76
CA ASN A 39 -22.27 -3.35 -17.19
C ASN A 39 -22.10 -4.46 -18.24
N TYR A 40 -21.95 -4.09 -19.51
CA TYR A 40 -21.75 -5.05 -20.58
C TYR A 40 -20.34 -5.66 -20.50
N ASN A 41 -20.26 -7.00 -20.40
CA ASN A 41 -19.02 -7.74 -20.17
C ASN A 41 -18.44 -8.42 -21.44
N GLY A 42 -18.96 -8.08 -22.63
CA GLY A 42 -18.44 -8.63 -23.89
C GLY A 42 -18.79 -10.10 -24.17
N LEU A 43 -19.58 -10.78 -23.32
CA LEU A 43 -19.89 -12.21 -23.47
C LEU A 43 -21.02 -12.52 -24.47
N LEU A 44 -21.66 -11.50 -25.05
CA LEU A 44 -22.66 -11.74 -26.09
C LEU A 44 -21.96 -12.23 -27.37
N THR A 45 -22.03 -13.54 -27.60
CA THR A 45 -21.58 -14.16 -28.85
C THR A 45 -22.73 -14.26 -29.85
N LYS A 46 -22.46 -13.89 -31.10
CA LYS A 46 -23.37 -14.15 -32.22
C LYS A 46 -23.44 -15.65 -32.48
N ASN A 47 -24.63 -16.19 -32.74
CA ASN A 47 -24.77 -17.59 -33.14
C ASN A 47 -24.40 -17.74 -34.62
N PRO A 48 -23.28 -18.40 -34.98
CA PRO A 48 -22.82 -18.48 -36.37
C PRO A 48 -23.82 -19.19 -37.30
N PHE A 49 -24.70 -20.05 -36.77
CA PHE A 49 -25.72 -20.78 -37.55
C PHE A 49 -27.02 -19.99 -37.75
N LYS A 50 -27.18 -18.83 -37.10
CA LYS A 50 -28.34 -17.93 -37.26
C LYS A 50 -27.92 -16.55 -37.75
N ALA A 51 -27.18 -16.52 -38.86
CA ALA A 51 -26.72 -15.29 -39.50
C ALA A 51 -27.85 -14.31 -39.85
N SER A 52 -29.08 -14.81 -40.12
CA SER A 52 -30.25 -13.95 -40.37
C SER A 52 -30.76 -13.20 -39.14
N SER A 53 -30.40 -13.64 -37.92
CA SER A 53 -30.88 -13.05 -36.66
C SER A 53 -30.01 -11.90 -36.15
N TYR A 54 -28.92 -11.56 -36.83
CA TYR A 54 -28.08 -10.42 -36.49
C TYR A 54 -27.47 -9.78 -37.74
N LYS A 55 -27.14 -8.50 -37.65
CA LYS A 55 -26.35 -7.80 -38.68
C LYS A 55 -25.04 -7.35 -38.06
N VAL A 56 -23.95 -7.47 -38.82
CA VAL A 56 -22.65 -6.91 -38.44
C VAL A 56 -22.46 -5.67 -39.29
N LEU A 57 -22.37 -4.50 -38.64
CA LEU A 57 -22.01 -3.26 -39.29
C LEU A 57 -20.56 -2.97 -38.91
N SER A 58 -19.65 -3.02 -39.90
CA SER A 58 -18.27 -2.60 -39.75
C SER A 58 -18.10 -1.32 -40.55
N TYR A 59 -17.78 -0.23 -39.86
CA TYR A 59 -17.66 1.09 -40.49
C TYR A 59 -16.22 1.42 -40.90
N GLU A 60 -15.24 0.74 -40.30
CA GLU A 60 -13.82 0.90 -40.58
C GLU A 60 -13.14 -0.47 -40.61
N ASP A 61 -12.24 -0.68 -41.56
CA ASP A 61 -11.41 -1.88 -41.73
C ASP A 61 -9.96 -1.67 -41.25
N THR A 62 -9.55 -0.42 -41.09
CA THR A 62 -8.21 -0.06 -40.61
C THR A 62 -8.08 -0.18 -39.08
N PRO A 63 -7.00 -0.80 -38.56
CA PRO A 63 -6.74 -0.84 -37.13
C PRO A 63 -6.39 0.54 -36.56
N TYR A 64 -6.96 0.87 -35.40
CA TYR A 64 -6.72 2.12 -34.70
C TYR A 64 -5.49 2.07 -33.80
N ASP A 65 -4.72 3.16 -33.76
CA ASP A 65 -3.76 3.38 -32.68
C ASP A 65 -4.50 3.71 -31.38
N LEU A 66 -4.06 3.14 -30.25
CA LEU A 66 -4.73 3.36 -28.96
C LEU A 66 -4.66 4.84 -28.54
N ASP A 67 -3.55 5.50 -28.86
CA ASP A 67 -3.37 6.92 -28.58
C ASP A 67 -4.33 7.79 -29.38
N TYR A 68 -4.63 7.41 -30.63
CA TYR A 68 -5.65 8.08 -31.43
C TYR A 68 -7.03 7.93 -30.77
N LEU A 69 -7.40 6.73 -30.30
CA LEU A 69 -8.67 6.52 -29.59
C LEU A 69 -8.77 7.36 -28.30
N ASN A 70 -7.65 7.58 -27.61
CA ASN A 70 -7.59 8.40 -26.41
C ASN A 70 -7.93 9.88 -26.67
N GLU A 71 -7.69 10.40 -27.88
CA GLU A 71 -8.07 11.78 -28.26
C GLU A 71 -9.58 12.00 -28.21
N PHE A 72 -10.36 10.94 -28.41
CA PHE A 72 -11.83 11.00 -28.35
C PHE A 72 -12.37 10.80 -26.94
N VAL A 73 -11.55 10.56 -25.92
CA VAL A 73 -12.02 10.41 -24.55
C VAL A 73 -12.38 11.78 -23.96
N ASP A 74 -13.63 11.95 -23.54
CA ASP A 74 -14.05 13.14 -22.78
C ASP A 74 -13.66 12.98 -21.30
N LYS A 75 -12.50 13.54 -20.94
CA LYS A 75 -11.93 13.45 -19.59
C LYS A 75 -12.79 14.15 -18.54
N ASP A 76 -13.49 15.22 -18.90
CA ASP A 76 -14.35 15.96 -17.98
C ASP A 76 -15.62 15.18 -17.67
N LEU A 77 -16.20 14.54 -18.69
CA LEU A 77 -17.35 13.65 -18.52
C LEU A 77 -17.00 12.43 -17.67
N VAL A 78 -15.85 11.79 -17.92
CA VAL A 78 -15.35 10.68 -17.08
C VAL A 78 -15.18 11.13 -15.63
N LYS A 79 -14.60 12.31 -15.40
CA LYS A 79 -14.41 12.86 -14.05
C LYS A 79 -15.75 13.10 -13.33
N LYS A 80 -16.75 13.64 -14.03
CA LYS A 80 -18.12 13.81 -13.51
C LYS A 80 -18.75 12.47 -13.14
N GLN A 81 -18.67 11.47 -14.03
CA GLN A 81 -19.21 10.14 -13.77
C GLN A 81 -18.56 9.49 -12.54
N ARG A 82 -17.22 9.55 -12.42
CA ARG A 82 -16.49 9.02 -11.25
C ARG A 82 -16.92 9.73 -9.96
N ALA A 83 -17.11 11.05 -10.00
CA ALA A 83 -17.58 11.82 -8.85
C ALA A 83 -18.99 11.43 -8.42
N GLU A 84 -19.90 11.20 -9.37
CA GLU A 84 -21.27 10.73 -9.10
C GLU A 84 -21.30 9.33 -8.52
N LYS A 85 -20.51 8.39 -9.06
CA LYS A 85 -20.37 7.03 -8.49
C LYS A 85 -19.84 7.06 -7.07
N LYS A 86 -18.80 7.87 -6.82
CA LYS A 86 -18.23 8.06 -5.48
C LYS A 86 -19.26 8.62 -4.50
N LYS A 87 -20.09 9.59 -4.92
CA LYS A 87 -21.20 10.11 -4.10
C LYS A 87 -22.22 9.02 -3.76
N LYS A 88 -22.52 8.14 -4.70
CA LYS A 88 -23.44 7.00 -4.51
C LYS A 88 -22.82 5.82 -3.73
N LYS A 89 -21.55 5.91 -3.29
CA LYS A 89 -20.78 4.79 -2.70
C LYS A 89 -20.82 3.51 -3.55
N ILE A 90 -20.98 3.65 -4.87
CA ILE A 90 -20.88 2.52 -5.78
C ILE A 90 -19.38 2.26 -5.94
N GLU A 91 -18.90 1.13 -5.42
CA GLU A 91 -17.50 0.73 -5.57
C GLU A 91 -17.13 0.65 -7.06
N ASP A 92 -15.92 1.13 -7.39
CA ASP A 92 -15.39 1.19 -8.76
C ASP A 92 -15.22 -0.21 -9.36
N GLY A 93 -16.31 -0.76 -9.92
CA GLY A 93 -16.32 -2.03 -10.64
C GLY A 93 -16.28 -1.86 -12.15
N PHE A 94 -15.42 -1.00 -12.70
CA PHE A 94 -15.29 -0.92 -14.17
C PHE A 94 -14.52 -2.13 -14.76
N ALA A 95 -13.85 -2.93 -13.92
CA ALA A 95 -13.14 -4.14 -14.34
C ALA A 95 -13.45 -5.40 -13.49
N SER A 96 -14.27 -5.27 -12.45
CA SER A 96 -14.61 -6.36 -11.54
C SER A 96 -16.12 -6.45 -11.46
N GLY A 97 -16.71 -7.50 -12.03
CA GLY A 97 -18.13 -7.77 -11.88
C GLY A 97 -18.51 -7.99 -10.41
N ARG A 98 -19.81 -7.94 -10.08
CA ARG A 98 -20.37 -8.19 -8.74
C ARG A 98 -19.71 -9.37 -8.02
N ASN A 99 -19.48 -10.47 -8.74
CA ASN A 99 -18.79 -11.66 -8.25
C ASN A 99 -17.38 -11.36 -7.74
N CYS A 100 -16.58 -10.68 -8.56
CA CYS A 100 -15.22 -10.31 -8.21
C CYS A 100 -15.18 -9.30 -7.06
N THR A 101 -16.07 -8.31 -7.06
CA THR A 101 -16.19 -7.35 -5.94
C THR A 101 -16.53 -8.06 -4.64
N LEU A 102 -17.51 -8.96 -4.65
CA LEU A 102 -17.89 -9.75 -3.48
C LEU A 102 -16.72 -10.62 -3.01
N PHE A 103 -16.03 -11.30 -3.92
CA PHE A 103 -14.84 -12.11 -3.61
C PHE A 103 -13.72 -11.28 -2.97
N GLU A 104 -13.41 -10.12 -3.53
CA GLU A 104 -12.35 -9.22 -3.04
C GLU A 104 -12.65 -8.70 -1.63
N ASN A 105 -13.88 -8.24 -1.39
CA ASN A 105 -14.30 -7.76 -0.08
C ASN A 105 -14.31 -8.91 0.95
N LEU A 106 -14.86 -10.07 0.55
CA LEU A 106 -14.94 -11.25 1.41
C LEU A 106 -13.57 -11.79 1.79
N ARG A 107 -12.64 -11.92 0.84
CA ARG A 107 -11.30 -12.50 1.12
C ARG A 107 -10.51 -11.62 2.09
N LEU A 108 -10.58 -10.29 1.95
CA LEU A 108 -9.86 -9.35 2.81
C LEU A 108 -10.39 -9.41 4.25
N TRP A 109 -11.71 -9.47 4.41
CA TRP A 109 -12.34 -9.70 5.70
C TRP A 109 -11.92 -11.05 6.29
N ALA A 110 -12.01 -12.12 5.51
CA ALA A 110 -11.76 -13.48 5.98
C ALA A 110 -10.29 -13.67 6.41
N TYR A 111 -9.32 -13.12 5.66
CA TYR A 111 -7.90 -13.17 6.02
C TYR A 111 -7.59 -12.46 7.34
N SER A 112 -8.41 -11.49 7.73
CA SER A 112 -8.25 -10.76 8.98
C SER A 112 -8.95 -11.44 10.17
N ASN A 113 -9.97 -12.27 9.92
CA ASN A 113 -10.85 -12.80 10.96
C ASN A 113 -10.82 -14.33 11.13
N TRP A 114 -10.18 -15.09 10.23
CA TRP A 114 -10.21 -16.57 10.23
C TRP A 114 -9.79 -17.24 11.55
N HIS A 115 -8.94 -16.59 12.36
CA HIS A 115 -8.41 -17.12 13.62
C HIS A 115 -9.27 -16.76 14.84
N ARG A 116 -10.36 -15.99 14.66
CA ARG A 116 -11.25 -15.56 15.74
C ARG A 116 -12.38 -16.54 16.02
N CYS A 117 -12.73 -17.36 15.03
CA CYS A 117 -13.78 -18.37 15.12
C CYS A 117 -13.17 -19.78 15.17
N HIS A 118 -13.93 -20.74 15.70
CA HIS A 118 -13.51 -22.13 15.68
C HIS A 118 -13.51 -22.68 14.24
N GLN A 119 -12.61 -23.63 13.96
CA GLN A 119 -12.42 -24.17 12.62
C GLN A 119 -13.68 -24.81 12.02
N THR A 120 -14.52 -25.41 12.88
CA THR A 120 -15.81 -26.01 12.51
C THR A 120 -16.85 -24.97 12.05
N GLU A 121 -16.78 -23.75 12.57
CA GLU A 121 -17.71 -22.66 12.29
C GLU A 121 -17.20 -21.72 11.20
N LEU A 122 -15.92 -21.81 10.83
CA LEU A 122 -15.27 -20.91 9.89
C LEU A 122 -16.01 -20.83 8.55
N ARG A 123 -16.47 -21.98 8.01
CA ARG A 123 -17.22 -22.01 6.75
C ARG A 123 -18.53 -21.24 6.85
N SER A 124 -19.30 -21.47 7.91
CA SER A 124 -20.59 -20.81 8.15
C SER A 124 -20.43 -19.31 8.33
N ASN A 125 -19.42 -18.88 9.11
CA ASN A 125 -19.10 -17.46 9.30
C ASN A 125 -18.73 -16.76 7.98
N ILE A 126 -17.90 -17.40 7.13
CA ILE A 126 -17.54 -16.84 5.82
C ILE A 126 -18.78 -16.74 4.93
N LEU A 127 -19.67 -17.72 4.95
CA LEU A 127 -20.89 -17.71 4.16
C LEU A 127 -21.87 -16.62 4.62
N GLU A 128 -22.07 -16.47 5.92
CA GLU A 128 -22.90 -15.42 6.50
C GLU A 128 -22.38 -14.04 6.12
N GLN A 129 -21.07 -13.80 6.27
CA GLN A 129 -20.46 -12.55 5.84
C GLN A 129 -20.60 -12.29 4.34
N ALA A 130 -20.52 -13.35 3.51
CA ALA A 130 -20.72 -13.22 2.07
C ALA A 130 -22.16 -12.81 1.72
N MET A 131 -23.15 -13.30 2.47
CA MET A 131 -24.54 -12.89 2.31
C MET A 131 -24.74 -11.43 2.73
N GLU A 132 -24.13 -10.99 3.82
CA GLU A 132 -24.16 -9.59 4.25
C GLU A 132 -23.53 -8.63 3.23
N PHE A 133 -22.45 -9.06 2.57
CA PHE A 133 -21.79 -8.27 1.52
C PHE A 133 -22.56 -8.26 0.19
N ASN A 134 -23.55 -9.14 -0.01
CA ASN A 134 -24.35 -9.21 -1.23
C ASN A 134 -25.45 -8.12 -1.25
N THR A 135 -25.07 -6.86 -1.07
CA THR A 135 -25.97 -5.68 -1.02
C THR A 135 -26.03 -4.91 -2.34
N PHE A 136 -25.72 -5.58 -3.45
CA PHE A 136 -25.80 -5.00 -4.79
C PHE A 136 -27.25 -4.68 -5.20
N GLU A 137 -27.44 -3.66 -6.04
CA GLU A 137 -28.77 -3.30 -6.60
C GLU A 137 -29.48 -4.51 -7.23
N CYS A 138 -28.73 -5.36 -7.93
CA CYS A 138 -29.15 -6.69 -8.34
C CYS A 138 -28.28 -7.72 -7.62
N GLN A 139 -28.82 -8.31 -6.56
CA GLN A 139 -28.13 -9.30 -5.74
C GLN A 139 -27.71 -10.53 -6.55
N LEU A 140 -26.58 -11.13 -6.17
CA LEU A 140 -26.15 -12.41 -6.71
C LEU A 140 -27.04 -13.53 -6.19
N GLY A 141 -27.22 -14.56 -7.00
CA GLY A 141 -27.96 -15.76 -6.60
C GLY A 141 -27.26 -16.49 -5.46
N THR A 142 -28.02 -17.13 -4.57
CA THR A 142 -27.50 -17.81 -3.38
C THR A 142 -26.40 -18.82 -3.70
N ARG A 143 -26.55 -19.61 -4.77
CA ARG A 143 -25.54 -20.58 -5.23
C ARG A 143 -24.23 -19.90 -5.65
N GLU A 144 -24.31 -18.72 -6.24
CA GLU A 144 -23.13 -17.97 -6.67
C GLU A 144 -22.37 -17.44 -5.45
N VAL A 145 -23.08 -16.88 -4.48
CA VAL A 145 -22.51 -16.44 -3.20
C VAL A 145 -21.88 -17.61 -2.45
N GLU A 146 -22.54 -18.77 -2.39
CA GLU A 146 -22.00 -19.97 -1.75
C GLU A 146 -20.72 -20.45 -2.44
N THR A 147 -20.66 -20.37 -3.77
CA THR A 147 -19.46 -20.74 -4.54
C THR A 147 -18.29 -19.83 -4.20
N ILE A 148 -18.52 -18.51 -4.09
CA ILE A 148 -17.51 -17.52 -3.69
C ILE A 148 -17.02 -17.81 -2.26
N ALA A 149 -17.94 -18.00 -1.30
CA ALA A 149 -17.61 -18.31 0.09
C ALA A 149 -16.79 -19.60 0.22
N ASN A 150 -17.19 -20.66 -0.49
CA ASN A 150 -16.47 -21.93 -0.53
C ASN A 150 -15.06 -21.80 -1.13
N SER A 151 -14.89 -20.94 -2.15
CA SER A 151 -13.57 -20.64 -2.73
C SER A 151 -12.62 -20.02 -1.69
N VAL A 152 -13.09 -18.98 -0.97
CA VAL A 152 -12.33 -18.31 0.09
C VAL A 152 -12.02 -19.28 1.23
N TYR A 153 -13.01 -20.05 1.69
CA TYR A 153 -12.83 -21.07 2.73
C TYR A 153 -11.77 -22.12 2.36
N ARG A 154 -11.83 -22.67 1.14
CA ARG A 154 -10.83 -23.64 0.64
C ARG A 154 -9.43 -23.04 0.57
N PHE A 155 -9.30 -21.76 0.23
CA PHE A 155 -8.00 -21.09 0.22
C PHE A 155 -7.45 -20.94 1.64
N ILE A 156 -8.26 -20.47 2.59
CA ILE A 156 -7.84 -20.28 3.97
C ILE A 156 -7.42 -21.62 4.59
N THR A 157 -8.25 -22.64 4.50
CA THR A 157 -7.98 -23.97 5.07
C THR A 157 -6.70 -24.64 4.52
N ARG A 158 -6.27 -24.29 3.31
CA ARG A 158 -5.04 -24.84 2.71
C ARG A 158 -3.78 -24.06 3.03
N HIS A 159 -3.89 -22.74 3.26
CA HIS A 159 -2.74 -21.85 3.28
C HIS A 159 -2.53 -21.14 4.62
N PHE A 160 -3.52 -21.10 5.49
CA PHE A 160 -3.47 -20.35 6.74
C PHE A 160 -3.24 -21.30 7.91
N SER A 161 -2.30 -20.94 8.77
CA SER A 161 -2.02 -21.62 10.03
C SER A 161 -1.54 -20.60 11.06
N ILE A 162 -1.70 -20.91 12.35
CA ILE A 162 -1.31 -19.99 13.43
C ILE A 162 0.21 -19.85 13.45
N GLU A 163 0.93 -20.94 13.17
CA GLU A 163 2.38 -21.01 13.05
C GLU A 163 2.87 -20.07 11.95
N ARG A 164 2.28 -20.15 10.75
CA ARG A 164 2.62 -19.28 9.63
C ARG A 164 2.33 -17.81 9.93
N LEU A 165 1.23 -17.52 10.61
CA LEU A 165 0.91 -16.16 11.04
C LEU A 165 1.96 -15.61 12.02
N ASN A 166 2.39 -16.42 12.99
CA ASN A 166 3.41 -16.05 13.97
C ASN A 166 4.78 -15.82 13.31
N GLU A 167 5.15 -16.65 12.35
CA GLU A 167 6.35 -16.47 11.53
C GLU A 167 6.32 -15.13 10.79
N LEU A 168 5.23 -14.84 10.06
CA LEU A 168 5.05 -13.57 9.34
C LEU A 168 5.10 -12.35 10.27
N LYS A 169 4.51 -12.44 11.46
CA LYS A 169 4.58 -11.38 12.49
C LYS A 169 6.02 -11.17 12.98
N SER A 170 6.74 -12.26 13.24
CA SER A 170 8.14 -12.23 13.67
C SER A 170 9.04 -11.59 12.62
N ASP A 171 8.90 -11.98 11.36
CA ASP A 171 9.70 -11.42 10.27
C ASP A 171 9.39 -9.95 10.02
N ARG A 172 8.12 -9.54 10.09
CA ARG A 172 7.73 -8.13 10.03
C ARG A 172 8.34 -7.33 11.18
N ALA A 173 8.37 -7.89 12.40
CA ALA A 173 9.01 -7.26 13.55
C ALA A 173 10.53 -7.11 13.34
N LYS A 174 11.22 -8.14 12.82
CA LYS A 174 12.65 -8.08 12.47
C LYS A 174 12.94 -7.00 11.42
N GLN A 175 12.14 -6.94 10.35
CA GLN A 175 12.28 -5.94 9.30
C GLN A 175 12.06 -4.51 9.84
N SER A 176 11.05 -4.33 10.71
CA SER A 176 10.80 -3.05 11.38
C SER A 176 11.99 -2.62 12.24
N ARG A 177 12.55 -3.54 13.05
CA ARG A 177 13.76 -3.27 13.86
C ARG A 177 14.96 -2.86 13.02
N LYS A 178 15.17 -3.49 11.86
CA LYS A 178 16.26 -3.11 10.93
C LYS A 178 16.10 -1.69 10.38
N LYS A 179 14.85 -1.21 10.21
CA LYS A 179 14.57 0.14 9.71
C LYS A 179 14.60 1.21 10.81
N SER A 180 14.36 0.83 12.07
CA SER A 180 14.37 1.77 13.20
C SER A 180 15.80 2.02 13.70
N SER A 181 16.31 3.24 13.52
CA SER A 181 17.55 3.71 14.15
C SER A 181 17.44 3.94 15.66
N ALA A 182 16.22 3.88 16.21
CA ALA A 182 15.91 4.22 17.60
C ALA A 182 16.21 3.10 18.62
N ASN A 183 16.33 1.84 18.18
CA ASN A 183 16.59 0.70 19.06
C ASN A 183 18.02 0.20 18.90
N LEU A 184 18.99 1.02 19.31
CA LEU A 184 20.35 0.55 19.58
C LEU A 184 20.30 -0.43 20.76
N ILE A 185 20.39 -1.72 20.47
CA ILE A 185 20.58 -2.75 21.49
C ILE A 185 22.06 -2.69 21.88
N TYR A 186 22.34 -2.23 23.10
CA TYR A 186 23.66 -2.26 23.67
C TYR A 186 23.93 -3.66 24.20
N ILE A 187 24.81 -4.41 23.53
CA ILE A 187 25.10 -5.82 23.86
C ILE A 187 25.94 -5.91 25.15
N ASP A 188 26.85 -4.96 25.37
CA ASP A 188 27.84 -4.98 26.45
C ASP A 188 27.52 -3.96 27.57
N GLY A 189 26.28 -3.50 27.67
CA GLY A 189 25.91 -2.40 28.58
C GLY A 189 25.98 -1.03 27.91
N LYS A 190 25.42 0.00 28.57
CA LYS A 190 25.34 1.34 28.00
C LYS A 190 26.67 2.08 28.25
N PRO A 191 27.36 2.56 27.19
CA PRO A 191 28.70 3.15 27.33
C PRO A 191 28.82 4.30 28.34
N TRP A 192 27.76 5.11 28.49
CA TRP A 192 27.77 6.22 29.45
C TRP A 192 27.65 5.77 30.90
N GLU A 193 27.08 4.59 31.16
CA GLU A 193 27.05 4.00 32.51
C GLU A 193 28.44 3.47 32.88
N ASP A 194 29.18 2.89 31.93
CA ASP A 194 30.58 2.44 32.14
C ASP A 194 31.55 3.63 32.34
N GLU A 195 31.35 4.72 31.59
CA GLU A 195 32.12 5.96 31.76
C GLU A 195 31.69 6.80 32.99
N GLY A 196 30.62 6.42 33.68
CA GLY A 196 30.08 7.16 34.83
C GLY A 196 29.56 8.56 34.49
N ILE A 197 29.17 8.81 33.23
CA ILE A 197 28.68 10.12 32.76
C ILE A 197 27.19 10.09 32.40
N PRO A 198 26.50 11.24 32.45
CA PRO A 198 25.12 11.31 31.97
C PRO A 198 25.01 10.96 30.48
N LYS A 199 23.98 10.19 30.10
CA LYS A 199 23.66 9.80 28.71
C LYS A 199 23.76 10.96 27.72
N ARG A 200 23.23 12.13 28.09
CA ARG A 200 23.26 13.34 27.25
C ARG A 200 24.69 13.79 26.92
N THR A 201 25.60 13.70 27.89
CA THR A 201 27.00 14.10 27.75
C THR A 201 27.73 13.18 26.77
N TYR A 202 27.48 11.87 26.83
CA TYR A 202 28.08 10.90 25.91
C TYR A 202 27.69 11.18 24.45
N TYR A 203 26.40 11.35 24.16
CA TYR A 203 25.97 11.67 22.79
C TYR A 203 26.45 13.04 22.32
N TYR A 204 26.48 14.04 23.20
CA TYR A 204 27.04 15.35 22.88
C TYR A 204 28.54 15.25 22.50
N ARG A 205 29.34 14.50 23.27
CA ARG A 205 30.76 14.25 22.96
C ARG A 205 30.93 13.56 21.61
N LYS A 206 30.12 12.52 21.35
CA LYS A 206 30.14 11.76 20.10
C LYS A 206 29.76 12.60 18.89
N GLU A 207 28.79 13.51 19.03
CA GLU A 207 28.34 14.38 17.94
C GLU A 207 29.31 15.54 17.68
N ASN A 208 29.99 16.04 18.71
CA ASN A 208 30.92 17.18 18.62
C ASN A 208 32.40 16.76 18.55
N ASN A 209 32.68 15.46 18.39
CA ASN A 209 34.02 14.86 18.29
C ASN A 209 34.96 15.30 19.43
N VAL A 210 34.43 15.33 20.67
CA VAL A 210 35.19 15.74 21.87
C VAL A 210 35.82 14.51 22.51
N ASP A 211 37.15 14.48 22.60
CA ASP A 211 37.90 13.39 23.24
C ASP A 211 37.50 13.20 24.71
N ALA A 212 37.42 11.93 25.12
CA ALA A 212 37.07 11.53 26.49
C ALA A 212 38.09 12.04 27.52
N ASP A 213 39.36 12.17 27.14
CA ASP A 213 40.48 12.63 27.96
C ASP A 213 40.59 14.16 28.08
N ARG A 214 39.67 14.92 27.49
CA ARG A 214 39.70 16.38 27.61
C ARG A 214 39.39 16.78 29.06
N SER A 215 40.43 17.12 29.82
CA SER A 215 40.31 17.59 31.21
C SER A 215 39.29 18.72 31.30
N VAL A 216 38.30 18.55 32.18
CA VAL A 216 37.32 19.59 32.45
C VAL A 216 38.03 20.62 33.32
N GLU A 217 38.67 21.61 32.71
CA GLU A 217 39.38 22.72 33.36
C GLU A 217 38.54 23.42 34.46
N SER A 218 37.21 23.29 34.39
CA SER A 218 36.30 23.77 35.43
C SER A 218 36.34 22.97 36.74
N GLN A 219 36.81 21.72 36.75
CA GLN A 219 36.97 20.91 37.95
C GLN A 219 38.22 21.32 38.73
N ASP A 220 39.33 21.63 38.04
CA ASP A 220 40.59 22.06 38.66
C ASP A 220 40.55 23.49 39.20
N LYS A 221 39.50 24.24 38.83
CA LYS A 221 39.23 25.63 39.22
C LYS A 221 40.50 26.51 39.23
N PRO A 222 41.22 26.61 38.10
CA PRO A 222 42.50 27.33 38.02
C PRO A 222 42.38 28.81 38.43
N TRP A 223 41.20 29.41 38.28
CA TRP A 223 40.91 30.77 38.72
C TRP A 223 41.02 30.96 40.24
N GLU A 224 40.73 29.93 41.05
CA GLU A 224 40.95 29.99 42.51
C GLU A 224 42.45 30.02 42.83
N LYS A 225 43.26 29.20 42.14
CA LYS A 225 44.73 29.19 42.28
C LYS A 225 45.38 30.50 41.85
N MET A 226 44.84 31.12 40.80
CA MET A 226 45.32 32.43 40.30
C MET A 226 44.65 33.63 41.01
N ASN A 227 43.92 33.38 42.11
CA ASN A 227 43.22 34.37 42.92
C ASN A 227 42.38 35.37 42.10
N MET A 228 41.61 34.86 41.14
CA MET A 228 40.74 35.66 40.28
C MET A 228 39.34 35.05 40.17
N SER A 229 38.36 35.88 39.80
CA SER A 229 37.01 35.37 39.57
C SER A 229 36.96 34.46 38.33
N ARG A 230 36.10 33.43 38.38
CA ARG A 230 35.84 32.52 37.25
C ARG A 230 35.55 33.28 35.95
N ARG A 231 34.76 34.35 36.03
CA ARG A 231 34.40 35.19 34.87
C ARG A 231 35.63 35.91 34.30
N THR A 232 36.49 36.44 35.17
CA THR A 232 37.72 37.13 34.77
C THR A 232 38.67 36.17 34.08
N TYR A 233 38.79 34.94 34.59
CA TYR A 233 39.63 33.89 34.01
C TYR A 233 39.24 33.56 32.57
N TYR A 234 37.98 33.18 32.32
CA TYR A 234 37.54 32.85 30.96
C TYR A 234 37.61 34.04 30.00
N ARG A 235 37.35 35.26 30.48
CA ARG A 235 37.50 36.49 29.68
C ARG A 235 38.95 36.76 29.29
N LYS A 236 39.90 36.60 30.22
CA LYS A 236 41.33 36.76 29.93
C LYS A 236 41.86 35.64 29.03
N LYS A 237 41.39 34.41 29.24
CA LYS A 237 41.70 33.25 28.39
C LYS A 237 41.23 33.46 26.95
N SER A 238 40.00 33.93 26.73
CA SER A 238 39.51 34.23 25.37
C SER A 238 40.26 35.36 24.68
N GLN A 239 40.94 36.22 25.46
CA GLN A 239 41.79 37.31 24.97
C GLN A 239 43.26 36.88 24.79
N GLY A 240 43.61 35.62 25.08
CA GLY A 240 44.98 35.11 24.97
C GLY A 240 45.94 35.59 26.07
N LEU A 241 45.41 36.19 27.16
CA LEU A 241 46.21 36.82 28.22
C LEU A 241 46.62 35.86 29.35
N ILE A 242 46.32 34.57 29.20
CA ILE A 242 46.69 33.50 30.14
C ILE A 242 47.26 32.37 29.29
N GLU A 243 48.57 32.12 29.42
CA GLU A 243 49.18 30.92 28.85
C GLU A 243 48.82 29.73 29.72
N ILE A 244 48.19 28.73 29.10
CA ILE A 244 47.88 27.46 29.74
C ILE A 244 49.00 26.52 29.33
N ASN A 245 49.96 26.31 30.24
CA ASN A 245 50.83 25.15 30.12
C ASN A 245 49.96 23.93 30.43
N PHE A 246 49.71 23.12 29.41
CA PHE A 246 49.08 21.81 29.54
C PHE A 246 50.03 20.83 30.22
#